data_AF-A0A537HPC4-F1
#
_entry.id   AF-A0A537HPC4-F1
#
_cell.length_a   1.000
_cell.length_b   1.000
_cell.length_c   1.000
_cell.angle_alpha   90.00
_cell.angle_beta   90.00
_cell.angle_gamma   90.00
#
_symmetry.space_group_name_H-M   'P 1'
#
loop_
_entity.id
_entity.type
_entity.pdbx_description
1 polymer ?
#
loop_
_entity_poly.entity_id
_entity_poly.type
_entity_poly.pdbx_seq_one_letter_code
_entity_poly.pdbx_strand_id
1 'polypeptide(L)'
;MDPSKYLIGMMNVPPDIPGWGSLPSQLVKVSGRAPRVLSDQIKRGERPALSRILSQACLTAGGFGDGHAVAASGVFPVGKEELFLSEMDRMASSK
;
A
#
# COMPACT_ATOMS: atom_id res chain seq x y z
N MET A 1 9.99 -14.52 -6.64
CA MET A 1 9.13 -13.85 -5.63
C MET A 1 9.66 -14.23 -4.26
N ASP A 2 9.98 -13.26 -3.42
CA ASP A 2 10.54 -13.49 -2.08
C ASP A 2 9.40 -13.62 -1.06
N PRO A 3 9.22 -14.78 -0.39
CA PRO A 3 8.12 -15.00 0.54
C PRO A 3 8.25 -14.20 1.85
N SER A 4 9.41 -13.56 2.09
CA SER A 4 9.68 -12.71 3.26
C SER A 4 9.35 -11.23 3.03
N LYS A 5 8.92 -10.84 1.82
CA LYS A 5 8.62 -9.46 1.46
C LYS A 5 7.13 -9.25 1.22
N TYR A 6 6.67 -8.03 1.52
CA TYR A 6 5.34 -7.58 1.11
C TYR A 6 5.29 -7.42 -0.40
N LEU A 7 4.17 -7.81 -1.00
CA LEU A 7 3.94 -7.67 -2.42
C LEU A 7 3.10 -6.44 -2.63
N ILE A 8 3.58 -5.53 -3.46
CA ILE A 8 2.89 -4.29 -3.78
C ILE A 8 2.70 -4.21 -5.29
N GLY A 9 1.45 -4.05 -5.72
CA GLY A 9 1.09 -3.70 -7.09
C GLY A 9 0.59 -2.26 -7.15
N MET A 10 1.01 -1.53 -8.18
CA MET A 10 0.58 -0.15 -8.42
C MET A 10 0.05 -0.02 -9.84
N MET A 11 -0.90 0.89 -10.02
CA MET A 11 -1.40 1.29 -11.32
C MET A 11 -1.92 2.72 -11.28
N ASN A 12 -1.80 3.44 -12.39
CA ASN A 12 -2.46 4.73 -12.53
C ASN A 12 -3.98 4.53 -12.60
N VAL A 13 -4.71 5.37 -11.88
CA VAL A 13 -6.17 5.43 -11.95
C VAL A 13 -6.53 6.31 -13.14
N PRO A 14 -7.38 5.83 -14.07
CA PRO A 14 -7.91 6.68 -15.13
C PRO A 14 -8.59 7.93 -14.53
N PRO A 15 -8.28 9.14 -15.02
CA PRO A 15 -8.85 10.36 -14.46
C PRO A 15 -10.36 10.42 -14.70
N ASP A 16 -10.85 9.90 -15.82
CA ASP A 16 -12.27 9.88 -16.14
C ASP A 16 -12.94 8.61 -15.63
N ILE A 17 -13.96 8.79 -14.79
CA ILE A 17 -14.81 7.71 -14.27
C ILE A 17 -16.11 7.69 -15.08
N PRO A 18 -16.38 6.61 -15.85
CA PRO A 18 -17.59 6.51 -16.65
C PRO A 18 -18.85 6.72 -15.80
N GLY A 19 -19.66 7.72 -16.17
CA GLY A 19 -20.91 8.07 -15.48
C GLY A 19 -20.76 8.94 -14.22
N TRP A 20 -19.55 9.27 -13.78
CA TRP A 20 -19.30 10.06 -12.56
C TRP A 20 -18.44 11.31 -12.78
N GLY A 21 -17.86 11.47 -13.97
CA GLY A 21 -16.99 12.61 -14.30
C GLY A 21 -15.52 12.34 -13.98
N SER A 22 -14.73 13.41 -13.92
CA SER A 22 -13.28 13.30 -13.75
C SER A 22 -12.87 13.44 -12.28
N LEU A 23 -11.84 12.68 -11.88
CA LEU A 23 -11.19 12.80 -10.59
C LEU A 23 -10.50 14.18 -10.48
N PRO A 24 -10.50 14.78 -9.28
CA PRO A 24 -9.90 16.10 -9.07
C PRO A 24 -8.37 16.09 -9.19
N SER A 25 -7.76 14.91 -9.19
CA SER A 25 -6.32 14.73 -9.33
C SER A 25 -6.00 13.37 -9.97
N GLN A 26 -4.79 13.27 -10.55
CA GLN A 26 -4.26 12.00 -11.02
C GLN A 26 -3.78 11.18 -9.83
N LEU A 27 -4.29 9.96 -9.72
CA LEU A 27 -4.02 9.07 -8.59
C LEU A 27 -3.35 7.78 -9.05
N VAL A 28 -2.53 7.22 -8.18
CA VAL A 28 -2.05 5.84 -8.23
C VAL A 28 -2.91 5.02 -7.28
N LYS A 29 -3.43 3.89 -7.76
CA LYS A 29 -3.99 2.84 -6.92
C LYS A 29 -2.89 1.87 -6.54
N VAL A 30 -2.80 1.56 -5.25
CA VAL A 30 -1.90 0.54 -4.73
C VAL A 30 -2.69 -0.60 -4.09
N SER A 31 -2.18 -1.82 -4.22
CA SER A 31 -2.73 -3.00 -3.58
C SER A 31 -1.61 -3.89 -3.07
N GLY A 32 -1.70 -4.27 -1.80
CA GLY A 32 -0.72 -5.07 -1.11
C GLY A 32 -1.23 -6.45 -0.70
N ARG A 33 -0.34 -7.44 -0.69
CA ARG A 33 -0.57 -8.78 -0.11
C ARG A 33 0.67 -9.26 0.64
N ALA A 34 0.46 -9.95 1.76
CA ALA A 34 1.50 -10.71 2.45
C ALA A 34 1.47 -12.17 1.96
N PRO A 35 2.60 -12.73 1.48
CA PRO A 35 2.73 -14.17 1.24
C PRO A 35 2.46 -15.00 2.51
N ARG A 36 2.28 -16.32 2.38
CA ARG A 36 1.96 -17.20 3.52
C ARG A 36 2.96 -17.08 4.69
N VAL A 37 4.26 -17.12 4.39
CA VAL A 37 5.33 -17.01 5.40
C VAL A 37 5.22 -15.69 6.17
N LEU A 38 5.08 -14.57 5.44
CA LEU A 38 4.95 -13.25 6.04
C LEU A 38 3.62 -13.09 6.80
N SER A 39 2.53 -13.67 6.30
CA SER A 39 1.23 -13.69 6.97
C SER A 39 1.32 -14.36 8.34
N ASP A 40 2.04 -15.48 8.44
CA ASP A 40 2.23 -16.19 9.70
C ASP A 40 3.12 -15.38 10.66
N GLN A 41 4.14 -14.68 10.15
CA GLN A 41 4.95 -13.75 10.94
C GLN A 41 4.12 -12.58 11.50
N ILE A 42 3.23 -11.99 10.69
CA ILE A 42 2.32 -10.92 11.11
C ILE A 42 1.38 -11.41 12.22
N LYS A 43 0.81 -12.62 12.08
CA LYS A 43 -0.05 -13.21 13.11
C LYS A 43 0.68 -13.45 14.44
N ARG A 44 1.97 -13.75 14.39
CA ARG A 44 2.83 -13.88 15.59
C ARG A 44 3.35 -12.54 16.14
N GLY A 45 3.08 -11.43 15.46
CA GLY A 45 3.57 -10.11 15.84
C GLY A 45 5.06 -9.88 15.54
N GLU A 46 5.68 -10.72 14.71
CA GLU A 46 7.10 -10.62 14.33
C GLU A 46 7.33 -9.63 13.17
N ARG A 47 6.25 -9.28 12.47
CA ARG A 47 6.24 -8.37 11.33
C ARG A 47 5.01 -7.47 11.40
N PRO A 48 5.09 -6.21 10.95
CA PRO A 48 3.99 -5.29 11.07
C PRO A 48 2.82 -5.66 10.15
N ALA A 49 1.59 -5.39 10.58
CA ALA A 49 0.41 -5.60 9.76
C ALA A 49 0.46 -4.78 8.46
N LEU A 50 0.07 -5.39 7.34
CA LEU A 50 0.07 -4.72 6.03
C LEU A 50 -0.91 -3.54 5.99
N SER A 51 -2.06 -3.65 6.65
CA SER A 51 -2.99 -2.52 6.81
C SER A 51 -2.31 -1.32 7.47
N ARG A 52 -1.53 -1.55 8.54
CA ARG A 52 -0.82 -0.46 9.21
C ARG A 52 0.22 0.20 8.32
N ILE A 53 1.11 -0.57 7.71
CA ILE A 53 2.22 0.00 6.94
C ILE A 53 1.73 0.64 5.63
N LEU A 54 0.78 0.01 4.93
CA LEU A 54 0.27 0.54 3.66
C LEU A 54 -0.59 1.78 3.89
N SER A 55 -1.46 1.78 4.89
CA SER A 55 -2.25 2.97 5.23
C SER A 55 -1.37 4.15 5.61
N GLN A 56 -0.33 3.92 6.41
CA GLN A 56 0.61 4.98 6.79
C GLN A 56 1.43 5.47 5.59
N ALA A 57 1.91 4.58 4.72
CA ALA A 57 2.63 4.96 3.50
C ALA A 57 1.75 5.77 2.54
N CYS A 58 0.48 5.39 2.36
CA CYS A 58 -0.48 6.18 1.60
C CYS A 58 -0.69 7.56 2.23
N LEU A 59 -0.88 7.63 3.55
CA LEU A 59 -1.06 8.89 4.27
C LEU A 59 0.16 9.82 4.11
N THR A 60 1.37 9.28 4.26
CA THR A 60 2.63 10.01 4.04
C THR A 60 2.75 10.51 2.60
N ALA A 61 2.27 9.74 1.63
CA ALA A 61 2.20 10.13 0.22
C ALA A 61 1.09 11.15 -0.11
N GLY A 62 0.28 11.59 0.88
CA GLY A 62 -0.83 12.52 0.67
C GLY A 62 -2.12 11.85 0.18
N GLY A 63 -2.26 10.57 0.46
CA GLY A 63 -3.38 9.73 0.05
C GLY A 63 -4.09 9.06 1.22
N PHE A 64 -4.77 7.95 0.91
CA PHE A 64 -5.54 7.17 1.87
C PHE A 64 -5.36 5.68 1.59
N GLY A 65 -5.30 4.87 2.63
CA GLY A 65 -5.26 3.41 2.50
C GLY A 65 -5.94 2.74 3.68
N ASP A 66 -6.44 1.54 3.45
CA ASP A 66 -7.08 0.71 4.46
C ASP A 66 -6.98 -0.78 4.09
N GLY A 67 -7.32 -1.65 5.05
CA GLY A 67 -7.50 -3.06 4.83
C GLY A 67 -7.26 -3.89 6.08
N HIS A 68 -6.80 -5.12 5.86
CA HIS A 68 -6.55 -6.11 6.90
C HIS A 68 -5.07 -6.42 7.04
N ALA A 69 -4.74 -7.17 8.09
CA ALA A 69 -3.36 -7.47 8.46
C ALA A 69 -2.50 -8.07 7.33
N VAL A 70 -3.09 -8.79 6.38
CA VAL A 70 -2.35 -9.47 5.28
C VAL A 70 -2.72 -8.96 3.88
N ALA A 71 -3.68 -8.04 3.77
CA ALA A 71 -4.19 -7.54 2.51
C ALA A 71 -4.73 -6.12 2.71
N ALA A 72 -4.13 -5.14 2.04
CA ALA A 72 -4.53 -3.75 2.12
C ALA A 72 -4.47 -3.08 0.75
N SER A 73 -5.10 -1.92 0.61
CA SER A 73 -5.05 -1.13 -0.62
C SER A 73 -5.24 0.34 -0.32
N GLY A 74 -4.88 1.19 -1.27
CA GLY A 74 -5.06 2.63 -1.12
C GLY A 74 -4.87 3.37 -2.42
N VAL A 75 -4.92 4.69 -2.31
CA VAL A 75 -4.66 5.64 -3.39
C VAL A 75 -3.80 6.78 -2.87
N PHE A 76 -2.95 7.33 -3.73
CA PHE A 76 -2.18 8.55 -3.47
C PHE A 76 -1.89 9.29 -4.80
N PRO A 77 -1.50 10.57 -4.78
CA PRO A 77 -1.19 11.33 -6.01
C PRO A 77 -0.03 10.75 -6.83
N VAL A 78 -0.13 10.79 -8.16
CA VAL A 78 0.99 10.45 -9.07
C VAL A 78 2.23 11.30 -8.76
N GLY A 79 3.42 10.70 -8.87
CA GLY A 79 4.71 11.34 -8.56
C GLY A 79 5.13 11.22 -7.09
N LYS A 80 4.36 10.48 -6.27
CA LYS A 80 4.66 10.19 -4.86
C LYS A 80 5.08 8.73 -4.63
N GLU A 81 5.32 7.97 -5.68
CA GLU A 81 5.62 6.53 -5.63
C GLU A 81 6.88 6.24 -4.82
N GLU A 82 7.95 7.02 -5.02
CA GLU A 82 9.22 6.84 -4.29
C GLU A 82 9.06 7.15 -2.79
N LEU A 83 8.26 8.17 -2.46
CA LEU A 83 7.94 8.51 -1.08
C LEU A 83 7.12 7.40 -0.42
N PHE A 84 6.12 6.86 -1.14
CA PHE A 84 5.33 5.72 -0.69
C PHE A 84 6.22 4.48 -0.46
N LEU A 85 7.09 4.13 -1.41
CA LEU A 85 7.97 2.95 -1.32
C LEU A 85 8.99 3.09 -0.19
N SER A 86 9.60 4.27 -0.05
CA SER A 86 10.54 4.57 1.04
C SER A 86 9.88 4.40 2.40
N GLU A 87 8.64 4.88 2.57
CA GLU A 87 7.90 4.73 3.83
C GLU A 87 7.51 3.28 4.09
N MET A 88 7.09 2.54 3.06
CA MET A 88 6.82 1.10 3.15
C MET A 88 8.06 0.33 3.64
N ASP A 89 9.22 0.56 3.03
CA ASP A 89 10.47 -0.12 3.38
C ASP A 89 10.96 0.26 4.79
N ARG A 90 10.84 1.54 5.16
CA ARG A 90 11.17 2.02 6.51
C ARG A 90 10.33 1.30 7.57
N MET A 91 9.03 1.20 7.36
CA MET A 91 8.11 0.54 8.30
C MET A 91 8.23 -0.98 8.28
N ALA A 92 8.50 -1.60 7.13
CA ALA A 92 8.73 -3.03 7.03
C ALA A 92 10.01 -3.48 7.76
N SER A 93 10.95 -2.55 7.94
CA SER A 93 12.23 -2.76 8.62
C SER A 93 12.19 -2.43 10.12
N SER A 94 11.18 -1.68 10.60
CA SER A 94 11.00 -1.44 12.04
C SER A 94 10.45 -2.68 12.74
N LYS A 95 11.12 -3.10 13.83
CA LYS A 95 10.63 -4.15 14.74
C LYS A 95 9.42 -3.68 15.53
#